data_AF-A0A1M6UIV7-F1
#
_entry.id   AF-A0A1M6UIV7-F1
#
_cell.length_a   1.000
_cell.length_b   1.000
_cell.length_c   1.000
_cell.angle_alpha   90.00
_cell.angle_beta   90.00
_cell.angle_gamma   90.00
#
_symmetry.space_group_name_H-M   'P 1'
#
loop_
_entity.id
_entity.type
_entity.pdbx_description
1 polymer ?
#
loop_
_entity_poly.entity_id
_entity_poly.type
_entity_poly.pdbx_seq_one_letter_code
_entity_poly.pdbx_strand_id
1 'polypeptide(L)'
;MRFAITKTVIPPSPPKAKSWDDWITQALHWVVLVPLLLAAAVPVAALMLVSMGAYLVYDFIKSLLQPQTNLSNVTQAPAPENVELLSSLSVRLQWQPFPLEEKATPEFVNWWNEIFSDLEQYDDLMEIGQLLTTPEIPGLYGQLIGYLCYKWKDSGVFLQLFEATNSPAGPAGTSWLVYLDLKTLQWQRMVETGACILDVTPDEPGMLLGWLADGTEVRLHLASLQPGAENPAPEEQ
;
A
#
# COMPACT_ATOMS: atom_id res chain seq x y z
N MET A 1 -14.53 -11.54 22.49
CA MET A 1 -14.03 -10.36 23.25
C MET A 1 -14.68 -9.11 22.66
N ARG A 2 -14.95 -8.06 23.44
CA ARG A 2 -15.50 -6.79 22.91
C ARG A 2 -14.42 -5.71 22.92
N PHE A 3 -14.35 -4.95 21.84
CA PHE A 3 -13.43 -3.83 21.67
C PHE A 3 -14.24 -2.57 21.49
N ALA A 4 -13.77 -1.48 22.08
CA ALA A 4 -14.16 -0.14 21.67
C ALA A 4 -13.07 0.34 20.70
N ILE A 5 -13.49 0.73 19.50
CA ILE A 5 -12.59 1.35 18.51
C ILE A 5 -13.09 2.75 18.29
N THR A 6 -12.25 3.72 18.65
CA THR A 6 -12.53 5.13 18.38
C THR A 6 -11.81 5.49 17.08
N LYS A 7 -12.58 5.78 16.03
CA LYS A 7 -12.06 6.30 14.76
C LYS A 7 -12.11 7.82 14.79
N THR A 8 -10.96 8.45 14.64
CA THR A 8 -10.85 9.91 14.47
C THR A 8 -10.38 10.19 13.04
N VAL A 9 -11.08 11.09 12.35
CA VAL A 9 -10.74 11.51 10.98
C VAL A 9 -10.32 12.97 11.06
N ILE A 10 -9.05 13.24 10.73
CA ILE A 10 -8.48 14.59 10.77
C ILE A 10 -8.30 15.03 9.32
N PRO A 11 -9.07 16.04 8.85
CA PRO A 11 -8.98 16.50 7.47
C PRO A 11 -7.59 17.07 7.17
N PRO A 12 -7.16 17.07 5.90
CA PRO A 12 -5.91 17.68 5.50
C PRO A 12 -5.91 19.15 5.93
N SER A 13 -4.75 19.62 6.40
CA SER A 13 -4.58 21.05 6.61
C SER A 13 -4.79 21.77 5.28
N PRO A 14 -5.57 22.86 5.24
CA PRO A 14 -5.75 23.61 4.01
C PRO A 14 -4.37 24.01 3.48
N PRO A 15 -4.14 23.93 2.16
CA PRO A 15 -2.86 24.32 1.60
C PRO A 15 -2.56 25.72 2.09
N LYS A 16 -1.41 25.89 2.76
CA LYS A 16 -0.96 27.23 3.15
C LYS A 16 -1.01 28.07 1.89
N ALA A 17 -1.80 29.14 1.91
CA ALA A 17 -1.85 30.08 0.81
C ALA A 17 -0.40 30.46 0.53
N LYS A 18 0.09 30.15 -0.68
CA LYS A 18 1.46 30.48 -1.08
C LYS A 18 1.65 31.96 -0.78
N SER A 19 2.66 32.27 0.02
CA SER A 19 2.97 33.65 0.28
C SER A 19 3.36 34.31 -1.04
N TRP A 20 3.13 35.62 -1.16
CA TRP A 20 3.59 36.37 -2.33
C TRP A 20 5.09 36.16 -2.59
N ASP A 21 5.87 35.97 -1.51
CA ASP A 21 7.30 35.71 -1.55
C ASP A 21 7.65 34.33 -2.15
N ASP A 22 6.83 33.30 -1.91
CA ASP A 22 7.01 31.98 -2.52
C ASP A 22 6.78 32.03 -4.04
N TRP A 23 5.79 32.82 -4.47
CA TRP A 23 5.49 32.97 -5.90
C TRP A 23 6.61 33.69 -6.64
N ILE A 24 7.15 34.76 -6.05
CA ILE A 24 8.28 35.51 -6.59
C ILE A 24 9.52 34.62 -6.65
N THR A 25 9.82 33.88 -5.58
CA THR A 25 10.99 33.01 -5.52
C THR A 25 10.89 31.88 -6.55
N GLN A 26 9.72 31.26 -6.69
CA GLN A 26 9.48 30.21 -7.69
C GLN A 26 9.56 30.76 -9.12
N ALA A 27 9.00 31.94 -9.39
CA ALA A 27 9.12 32.59 -10.70
C ALA A 27 10.58 32.93 -11.04
N LEU A 28 11.36 33.43 -10.07
CA LEU A 28 12.79 33.74 -10.26
C LEU A 28 13.59 32.47 -10.59
N HIS A 29 13.28 31.35 -9.93
CA HIS A 29 13.91 30.07 -10.23
C HIS A 29 13.62 29.63 -11.67
N TRP A 30 12.37 29.69 -12.13
CA TRP A 30 12.03 29.32 -13.52
C TRP A 30 12.73 30.20 -14.56
N VAL A 31 12.84 31.51 -14.31
CA VAL A 31 13.53 32.45 -15.22
C VAL A 31 15.02 32.13 -15.35
N VAL A 32 15.66 31.61 -14.30
CA VAL A 32 17.10 31.28 -14.32
C VAL A 32 17.36 29.84 -14.79
N LEU A 33 16.53 28.87 -14.37
CA LEU A 33 16.73 27.45 -14.67
C LEU A 33 16.39 27.08 -16.11
N VAL A 34 15.33 27.66 -16.69
CA VAL A 34 14.89 27.31 -18.06
C VAL A 34 15.95 27.65 -19.11
N PRO A 35 16.58 28.85 -19.12
CA PRO A 35 17.65 29.15 -20.05
C PRO A 35 18.89 28.28 -19.84
N LEU A 36 19.24 27.97 -18.59
CA LEU A 36 20.38 27.12 -18.26
C LEU A 36 20.19 25.68 -18.75
N LEU A 37 18.98 25.12 -18.53
CA LEU A 37 18.61 23.79 -19.01
C LEU A 37 18.57 23.74 -20.54
N LEU A 38 18.03 24.76 -21.21
CA LEU A 38 18.03 24.84 -22.68
C LEU A 38 19.45 24.93 -23.25
N ALA A 39 20.33 25.71 -22.62
CA ALA A 39 21.73 25.83 -23.03
C ALA A 39 22.50 24.51 -22.85
N ALA A 40 22.19 23.72 -21.82
CA ALA A 40 22.80 22.41 -21.58
C ALA A 40 22.17 21.27 -22.40
N ALA A 41 20.89 21.36 -22.75
CA ALA A 41 20.18 20.32 -23.49
C ALA A 41 20.68 20.14 -24.92
N VAL A 42 21.11 21.22 -25.59
CA VAL A 42 21.61 21.19 -26.96
C VAL A 42 22.87 20.30 -27.11
N PRO A 43 23.94 20.48 -26.32
CA PRO A 43 25.12 19.61 -26.40
C PRO A 43 24.84 18.17 -25.96
N VAL A 44 23.94 17.96 -24.99
CA VAL A 44 23.56 16.60 -24.53
C VAL A 44 22.77 15.86 -25.61
N ALA A 45 21.80 16.52 -26.26
CA ALA A 45 21.03 15.93 -27.35
C ALA A 45 21.94 15.57 -28.56
N ALA A 46 22.91 16.43 -28.86
CA ALA A 46 23.91 16.14 -29.89
C ALA A 46 24.78 14.91 -29.55
N LEU A 47 25.24 14.81 -28.29
CA LEU A 47 25.98 13.64 -27.82
C LEU A 47 25.14 12.36 -27.84
N MET A 48 23.86 12.44 -27.46
CA MET A 48 22.94 11.29 -27.51
C MET A 48 22.65 10.84 -28.95
N LEU A 49 22.51 11.75 -29.90
CA LEU A 49 22.31 11.39 -31.31
C LEU A 49 23.55 10.69 -31.88
N VAL A 50 24.75 11.15 -31.52
CA VAL A 50 26.01 10.51 -31.93
C VAL A 50 26.18 9.14 -31.28
N SER A 51 25.90 9.02 -29.97
CA SER A 51 26.01 7.74 -29.27
C SER A 51 24.95 6.73 -29.71
N MET A 52 23.72 7.17 -29.97
CA MET A 52 22.65 6.32 -30.49
C MET A 52 22.94 5.87 -31.93
N GLY A 53 23.48 6.76 -32.78
CA GLY A 53 23.96 6.37 -34.11
C GLY A 53 25.08 5.34 -34.06
N ALA A 54 26.05 5.51 -33.16
CA ALA A 54 27.13 4.54 -32.95
C ALA A 54 26.62 3.20 -32.41
N TYR A 55 25.64 3.23 -31.50
CA TYR A 55 25.02 2.04 -30.91
C TYR A 55 24.24 1.23 -31.96
N LEU A 56 23.45 1.89 -32.82
CA LEU A 56 22.70 1.22 -33.88
C LEU A 56 23.63 0.55 -34.91
N VAL A 57 24.76 1.18 -35.24
CA VAL A 57 25.79 0.57 -36.11
C VAL A 57 26.44 -0.63 -35.42
N TYR A 58 26.75 -0.53 -34.13
CA TYR A 58 27.31 -1.63 -33.35
C TYR A 58 26.35 -2.83 -33.27
N ASP A 59 25.06 -2.59 -33.01
CA ASP A 59 24.04 -3.63 -32.89
C ASP A 59 23.74 -4.30 -34.23
N PHE A 60 23.76 -3.54 -35.33
CA PHE A 60 23.67 -4.09 -36.69
C PHE A 60 24.85 -5.04 -36.99
N ILE A 61 26.08 -4.64 -36.66
CA ILE A 61 27.28 -5.49 -36.83
C ILE A 61 27.22 -6.72 -35.92
N LYS A 62 26.72 -6.57 -34.69
CA LYS A 62 26.56 -7.66 -33.73
C LYS A 62 25.50 -8.68 -34.20
N SER A 63 24.38 -8.22 -34.76
CA SER A 63 23.33 -9.12 -35.27
C SER A 63 23.77 -9.90 -36.51
N LEU A 64 24.64 -9.33 -37.35
CA LEU A 64 25.28 -10.03 -38.47
C LEU A 64 26.28 -11.10 -38.01
N LEU A 65 26.80 -11.00 -36.79
CA LEU A 65 27.85 -11.87 -36.25
C LEU A 65 27.35 -12.88 -35.22
N GLN A 66 26.08 -12.84 -34.80
CA GLN A 66 25.57 -13.79 -33.83
C GLN A 66 25.18 -15.13 -34.48
N PRO A 67 25.84 -16.26 -34.13
CA PRO A 67 25.29 -17.57 -34.41
C PRO A 67 23.99 -17.75 -33.65
N GLN A 68 22.96 -18.31 -34.30
CA GLN A 68 21.67 -18.61 -33.66
C GLN A 68 21.87 -19.52 -32.45
N THR A 69 21.81 -18.94 -31.26
CA THR A 69 21.82 -19.69 -30.00
C THR A 69 20.41 -20.21 -29.76
N ASN A 70 20.29 -21.54 -29.78
CA ASN A 70 19.07 -22.27 -29.50
C ASN A 70 18.47 -21.86 -28.15
N LEU A 71 17.18 -21.51 -28.18
CA LEU A 71 16.30 -21.41 -27.02
C LEU A 71 16.22 -22.78 -26.33
N SER A 72 16.97 -22.96 -25.25
CA SER A 72 16.72 -23.99 -24.27
C SER A 72 17.29 -23.51 -22.95
N ASN A 73 16.42 -22.88 -22.16
CA ASN A 73 16.33 -23.00 -20.70
C ASN A 73 15.29 -21.99 -20.22
N VAL A 74 14.03 -22.41 -20.28
CA VAL A 74 12.99 -21.83 -19.43
C VAL A 74 13.31 -22.30 -18.02
N THR A 75 14.10 -21.50 -17.30
CA THR A 75 14.22 -21.62 -15.85
C THR A 75 12.82 -21.39 -15.28
N GLN A 76 12.22 -22.40 -14.66
CA GLN A 76 10.99 -22.24 -13.91
C GLN A 76 11.20 -21.11 -12.90
N ALA A 77 10.32 -20.10 -12.93
CA ALA A 77 10.32 -19.05 -11.93
C ALA A 77 10.22 -19.69 -10.53
N PRO A 78 11.01 -19.25 -9.55
CA PRO A 78 10.89 -19.74 -8.18
C PRO A 78 9.45 -19.55 -7.70
N ALA A 79 8.93 -20.54 -6.97
CA ALA A 79 7.62 -20.43 -6.35
C ALA A 79 7.59 -19.19 -5.43
N PRO A 80 6.48 -18.44 -5.36
CA PRO A 80 6.38 -17.26 -4.53
C PRO A 80 6.69 -17.63 -3.07
N GLU A 81 7.63 -16.89 -2.47
CA GLU A 81 8.02 -17.09 -1.07
C GLU A 81 6.89 -16.61 -0.17
N ASN A 82 6.34 -17.52 0.63
CA ASN A 82 5.31 -17.17 1.61
C ASN A 82 5.97 -16.56 2.84
N VAL A 83 5.61 -15.33 3.19
CA VAL A 83 6.12 -14.61 4.36
C VAL A 83 5.30 -15.01 5.59
N GLU A 84 5.94 -15.46 6.66
CA GLU A 84 5.23 -15.77 7.92
C GLU A 84 4.89 -14.47 8.67
N LEU A 85 3.59 -14.19 8.83
CA LEU A 85 3.13 -13.02 9.59
C LEU A 85 3.02 -13.31 11.09
N LEU A 86 2.57 -14.52 11.43
CA LEU A 86 2.36 -14.96 12.80
C LEU A 86 2.43 -16.49 12.87
N SER A 87 3.24 -17.01 13.78
CA SER A 87 3.21 -18.43 14.16
C SER A 87 2.82 -18.56 15.63
N SER A 88 1.79 -19.34 15.90
CA SER A 88 1.36 -19.69 17.26
C SER A 88 1.05 -21.19 17.35
N LEU A 89 0.79 -21.68 18.56
CA LEU A 89 0.41 -23.09 18.77
C LEU A 89 -0.92 -23.47 18.08
N SER A 90 -1.81 -22.50 17.86
CA SER A 90 -3.17 -22.74 17.36
C SER A 90 -3.36 -22.35 15.90
N VAL A 91 -2.55 -21.41 15.40
CA VAL A 91 -2.66 -20.91 14.02
C VAL A 91 -1.32 -20.38 13.51
N ARG A 92 -1.09 -20.61 12.22
CA ARG A 92 -0.09 -19.93 11.40
C ARG A 92 -0.77 -19.04 10.37
N LEU A 93 -0.33 -17.80 10.29
CA LEU A 93 -0.74 -16.81 9.30
C LEU A 93 0.44 -16.54 8.38
N GLN A 94 0.23 -16.65 7.08
CA GLN A 94 1.25 -16.36 6.08
C GLN A 94 0.68 -15.40 5.05
N TRP A 95 1.53 -14.50 4.58
CA TRP A 95 1.26 -13.59 3.50
C TRP A 95 1.91 -14.16 2.23
N GLN A 96 1.17 -14.16 1.13
CA GLN A 96 1.66 -14.58 -0.18
C GLN A 96 1.44 -13.44 -1.17
N PRO A 97 2.45 -13.05 -1.98
CA PRO A 97 2.27 -12.03 -3.00
C PRO A 97 1.05 -12.32 -3.88
N PHE A 98 0.18 -11.32 -4.05
CA PHE A 98 -0.99 -11.44 -4.92
C PHE A 98 -0.72 -10.75 -6.25
N PRO A 99 -0.82 -11.46 -7.40
CA PRO A 99 -0.61 -10.84 -8.71
C PRO A 99 -1.82 -9.97 -9.06
N LEU A 100 -1.82 -8.75 -8.54
CA LEU A 100 -2.94 -7.81 -8.57
C LEU A 100 -3.39 -7.51 -10.01
N GLU A 101 -2.44 -7.18 -10.89
CA GLU A 101 -2.67 -6.87 -12.31
C GLU A 101 -3.27 -8.05 -13.11
N GLU A 102 -3.00 -9.29 -12.72
CA GLU A 102 -3.49 -10.47 -13.43
C GLU A 102 -4.86 -10.94 -12.94
N LYS A 103 -5.18 -10.70 -11.66
CA LYS A 103 -6.33 -11.32 -10.98
C LYS A 103 -7.41 -10.33 -10.52
N ALA A 104 -7.10 -9.05 -10.36
CA ALA A 104 -8.07 -8.04 -9.95
C ALA A 104 -8.69 -7.31 -11.16
N THR A 105 -9.79 -6.59 -10.92
CA THR A 105 -10.38 -5.75 -11.95
C THR A 105 -9.55 -4.47 -12.14
N PRO A 106 -9.53 -3.89 -13.35
CA PRO A 106 -8.80 -2.65 -13.60
C PRO A 106 -9.20 -1.49 -12.67
N GLU A 107 -10.46 -1.42 -12.27
CA GLU A 107 -10.96 -0.39 -11.35
C GLU A 107 -10.34 -0.56 -9.95
N PHE A 108 -10.22 -1.79 -9.46
CA PHE A 108 -9.59 -2.06 -8.17
C PHE A 108 -8.08 -1.83 -8.21
N VAL A 109 -7.42 -2.18 -9.32
CA VAL A 109 -6.00 -1.89 -9.56
C VAL A 109 -5.75 -0.39 -9.52
N ASN A 110 -6.55 0.40 -10.24
CA ASN A 110 -6.42 1.85 -10.25
C ASN A 110 -6.64 2.44 -8.86
N TRP A 111 -7.67 1.97 -8.16
CA TRP A 111 -7.91 2.39 -6.78
C TRP A 111 -6.75 2.03 -5.84
N TRP A 112 -6.16 0.83 -5.97
CA TRP A 112 -4.98 0.45 -5.20
C TRP A 112 -3.84 1.42 -5.48
N ASN A 113 -3.53 1.68 -6.76
CA ASN A 113 -2.46 2.58 -7.16
C ASN A 113 -2.68 4.03 -6.69
N GLU A 114 -3.93 4.50 -6.62
CA GLU A 114 -4.27 5.82 -6.06
C GLU A 114 -3.96 5.94 -4.55
N ILE A 115 -4.04 4.85 -3.79
CA ILE A 115 -3.64 4.87 -2.36
C ILE A 115 -2.14 5.19 -2.22
N PHE A 116 -1.31 4.77 -3.18
CA PHE A 116 0.15 4.90 -3.12
C PHE A 116 0.73 6.00 -4.00
N SER A 117 -0.06 6.64 -4.87
CA SER A 117 0.48 7.60 -5.84
C SER A 117 1.21 8.79 -5.20
N ASP A 118 0.87 9.13 -3.96
CA ASP A 118 1.51 10.19 -3.17
C ASP A 118 2.51 9.66 -2.11
N LEU A 119 2.65 8.33 -2.01
CA LEU A 119 3.50 7.63 -1.03
C LEU A 119 4.81 7.13 -1.66
N GLU A 120 5.42 7.91 -2.56
CA GLU A 120 6.73 7.61 -3.22
C GLU A 120 7.86 7.21 -2.24
N GLN A 121 7.70 7.46 -0.93
CA GLN A 121 8.66 7.09 0.11
C GLN A 121 8.50 5.66 0.67
N TYR A 122 7.48 4.90 0.28
CA TYR A 122 7.13 3.63 0.90
C TYR A 122 7.07 2.45 -0.08
N ASP A 123 8.02 2.39 -1.04
CA ASP A 123 8.14 1.30 -2.04
C ASP A 123 8.04 -0.11 -1.41
N ASP A 124 8.61 -0.31 -0.22
CA ASP A 124 8.61 -1.61 0.48
C ASP A 124 7.27 -1.99 1.14
N LEU A 125 6.33 -1.03 1.29
CA LEU A 125 5.00 -1.26 1.87
C LEU A 125 3.89 -1.38 0.81
N MET A 126 4.26 -1.37 -0.48
CA MET A 126 3.31 -1.29 -1.60
C MET A 126 2.68 -2.64 -2.01
N GLU A 127 3.08 -3.75 -1.40
CA GLU A 127 2.58 -5.05 -1.84
C GLU A 127 1.31 -5.48 -1.10
N ILE A 128 0.27 -5.76 -1.88
CA ILE A 128 -0.90 -6.50 -1.44
C ILE A 128 -0.65 -8.00 -1.56
N GLY A 129 -1.09 -8.77 -0.58
CA GLY A 129 -0.97 -10.21 -0.62
C GLY A 129 -2.23 -10.92 -0.20
N GLN A 130 -2.21 -12.21 -0.43
CA GLN A 130 -3.25 -13.13 -0.03
C GLN A 130 -2.90 -13.76 1.32
N LEU A 131 -3.85 -13.72 2.25
CA LEU A 131 -3.70 -14.34 3.56
C LEU A 131 -3.91 -15.85 3.48
N LEU A 132 -2.89 -16.61 3.85
CA LEU A 132 -2.97 -18.05 4.06
C LEU A 132 -3.05 -18.34 5.55
N THR A 133 -3.97 -19.22 5.94
CA THR A 133 -4.18 -19.60 7.35
C THR A 133 -4.04 -21.11 7.50
N THR A 134 -3.37 -21.55 8.57
CA THR A 134 -3.26 -22.98 8.94
C THR A 134 -3.55 -23.13 10.45
N PRO A 135 -4.66 -23.77 10.85
CA PRO A 135 -5.70 -24.37 10.00
C PRO A 135 -6.43 -23.29 9.17
N GLU A 136 -7.14 -23.72 8.13
CA GLU A 136 -7.95 -22.82 7.32
C GLU A 136 -9.06 -22.19 8.17
N ILE A 137 -9.09 -20.85 8.21
CA ILE A 137 -10.11 -20.08 8.91
C ILE A 137 -11.19 -19.65 7.90
N PRO A 138 -12.45 -20.13 8.04
CA PRO A 138 -13.52 -19.82 7.11
C PRO A 138 -13.74 -18.32 6.91
N GLY A 139 -13.80 -17.89 5.64
CA GLY A 139 -14.01 -16.51 5.25
C GLY A 139 -12.78 -15.59 5.41
N LEU A 140 -11.73 -16.01 6.13
CA LEU A 140 -10.48 -15.25 6.28
C LEU A 140 -9.37 -15.78 5.36
N TYR A 141 -9.33 -17.10 5.12
CA TYR A 141 -8.40 -17.68 4.15
C TYR A 141 -8.63 -17.11 2.75
N GLY A 142 -7.55 -16.71 2.11
CA GLY A 142 -7.57 -16.19 0.74
C GLY A 142 -7.95 -14.71 0.62
N GLN A 143 -8.22 -14.02 1.73
CA GLN A 143 -8.54 -12.58 1.72
C GLN A 143 -7.29 -11.76 1.34
N LEU A 144 -7.52 -10.62 0.68
CA LEU A 144 -6.46 -9.67 0.37
C LEU A 144 -6.12 -8.87 1.62
N ILE A 145 -4.83 -8.80 1.93
CA ILE A 145 -4.31 -8.13 3.12
C ILE A 145 -3.06 -7.31 2.79
N GLY A 146 -2.84 -6.30 3.61
CA GLY A 146 -1.56 -5.59 3.67
C GLY A 146 -0.65 -6.22 4.72
N TYR A 147 0.39 -5.47 5.09
CA TYR A 147 1.39 -5.92 6.07
C TYR A 147 0.94 -5.80 7.53
N LEU A 148 -0.17 -5.13 7.82
CA LEU A 148 -0.63 -4.95 9.20
C LEU A 148 -0.92 -6.32 9.85
N CYS A 149 -0.06 -6.69 10.80
CA CYS A 149 -0.23 -7.84 11.68
C CYS A 149 0.05 -7.43 13.13
N TYR A 150 -0.94 -6.79 13.76
CA TYR A 150 -0.77 -6.22 15.09
C TYR A 150 -1.30 -7.16 16.18
N LYS A 151 -0.39 -7.83 16.89
CA LYS A 151 -0.75 -8.73 17.99
C LYS A 151 -1.35 -7.93 19.15
N TRP A 152 -2.59 -8.26 19.52
CA TRP A 152 -3.28 -7.61 20.64
C TRP A 152 -3.26 -8.50 21.88
N LYS A 153 -2.38 -8.15 22.82
CA LYS A 153 -2.16 -8.91 24.06
C LYS A 153 -1.91 -10.39 23.70
N ASP A 154 -2.44 -11.33 24.49
CA ASP A 154 -2.33 -12.78 24.22
C ASP A 154 -3.63 -13.40 23.67
N SER A 155 -4.57 -12.57 23.20
CA SER A 155 -5.91 -13.02 22.80
C SER A 155 -6.14 -13.04 21.30
N GLY A 156 -5.47 -12.17 20.55
CA GLY A 156 -5.81 -11.97 19.15
C GLY A 156 -4.78 -11.20 18.35
N VAL A 157 -5.11 -11.01 17.08
CA VAL A 157 -4.35 -10.20 16.13
C VAL A 157 -5.30 -9.32 15.34
N PHE A 158 -4.90 -8.08 15.11
CA PHE A 158 -5.54 -7.19 14.16
C PHE A 158 -4.85 -7.28 12.81
N LEU A 159 -5.65 -7.38 11.76
CA LEU A 159 -5.22 -7.42 10.37
C LEU A 159 -5.95 -6.34 9.58
N GLN A 160 -5.39 -5.90 8.47
CA GLN A 160 -6.07 -5.03 7.52
C GLN A 160 -6.44 -5.83 6.27
N LEU A 161 -7.74 -5.93 5.98
CA LEU A 161 -8.25 -6.54 4.75
C LEU A 161 -8.54 -5.45 3.71
N PHE A 162 -8.36 -5.80 2.44
CA PHE A 162 -8.75 -4.99 1.29
C PHE A 162 -9.83 -5.69 0.49
N GLU A 163 -10.88 -4.97 0.12
CA GLU A 163 -12.06 -5.52 -0.54
C GLU A 163 -12.47 -4.62 -1.70
N ALA A 164 -12.66 -5.21 -2.87
CA ALA A 164 -13.28 -4.52 -3.99
C ALA A 164 -14.74 -4.21 -3.66
N THR A 165 -15.20 -2.99 -3.92
CA THR A 165 -16.61 -2.65 -3.75
C THR A 165 -17.35 -2.82 -5.07
N ASN A 166 -18.63 -3.19 -4.97
CA ASN A 166 -19.52 -3.28 -6.12
C ASN A 166 -20.32 -1.97 -6.35
N SER A 167 -19.88 -0.85 -5.77
CA SER A 167 -20.64 0.41 -5.81
C SER A 167 -20.30 1.21 -7.07
N PRO A 168 -21.26 1.45 -7.99
CA PRO A 168 -21.01 2.24 -9.19
C PRO A 168 -20.72 3.73 -8.91
N ALA A 169 -21.10 4.20 -7.72
CA ALA A 169 -20.97 5.59 -7.29
C ALA A 169 -19.95 5.76 -6.14
N GLY A 170 -19.29 4.67 -5.73
CA GLY A 170 -18.32 4.66 -4.64
C GLY A 170 -16.91 4.34 -5.12
N PRO A 171 -15.92 4.37 -4.20
CA PRO A 171 -14.56 3.93 -4.53
C PRO A 171 -14.55 2.47 -4.95
N ALA A 172 -13.69 2.09 -5.90
CA ALA A 172 -13.63 0.72 -6.42
C ALA A 172 -13.12 -0.30 -5.37
N GLY A 173 -12.52 0.18 -4.28
CA GLY A 173 -12.16 -0.63 -3.12
C GLY A 173 -12.39 0.08 -1.80
N THR A 174 -12.32 -0.68 -0.72
CA THR A 174 -12.23 -0.20 0.65
C THR A 174 -11.29 -1.10 1.45
N SER A 175 -10.90 -0.66 2.64
CA SER A 175 -10.17 -1.48 3.59
C SER A 175 -10.90 -1.57 4.92
N TRP A 176 -10.65 -2.66 5.63
CA TRP A 176 -11.25 -2.96 6.93
C TRP A 176 -10.18 -3.33 7.93
N LEU A 177 -10.28 -2.78 9.13
CA LEU A 177 -9.63 -3.37 10.29
C LEU A 177 -10.44 -4.58 10.74
N VAL A 178 -9.79 -5.74 10.86
CA VAL A 178 -10.40 -6.97 11.34
C VAL A 178 -9.66 -7.50 12.56
N TYR A 179 -10.38 -8.21 13.42
CA TYR A 179 -9.81 -8.88 14.59
C TYR A 179 -9.99 -10.39 14.44
N LEU A 180 -8.89 -11.13 14.62
CA LEU A 180 -8.88 -12.59 14.73
C LEU A 180 -8.59 -12.99 16.19
N ASP A 181 -9.51 -13.75 16.79
CA ASP A 181 -9.33 -14.36 18.09
C ASP A 181 -8.53 -15.67 17.95
N LEU A 182 -7.31 -15.72 18.50
CA LEU A 182 -6.40 -16.85 18.31
C LEU A 182 -6.82 -18.12 19.07
N LYS A 183 -7.74 -18.01 20.03
CA LYS A 183 -8.23 -19.15 20.81
C LYS A 183 -9.41 -19.82 20.14
N THR A 184 -10.33 -19.02 19.61
CA THR A 184 -11.57 -19.51 18.99
C THR A 184 -11.48 -19.62 17.47
N LEU A 185 -10.44 -19.04 16.86
CA LEU A 185 -10.26 -18.92 15.42
C LEU A 185 -11.46 -18.25 14.72
N GLN A 186 -12.20 -17.44 15.48
CA GLN A 186 -13.27 -16.60 14.96
C GLN A 186 -12.69 -15.23 14.64
N TRP A 187 -13.12 -14.67 13.52
CA TRP A 187 -12.72 -13.33 13.11
C TRP A 187 -13.96 -12.49 12.81
N GLN A 188 -13.80 -11.17 12.88
CA GLN A 188 -14.86 -10.23 12.56
C GLN A 188 -14.29 -8.92 12.01
N ARG A 189 -15.07 -8.25 11.17
CA ARG A 189 -14.82 -6.86 10.76
C ARG A 189 -15.10 -5.96 11.95
N MET A 190 -14.19 -5.01 12.19
CA MET A 190 -14.26 -4.12 13.33
C MET A 190 -14.69 -2.71 12.91
N VAL A 191 -13.97 -2.13 11.94
CA VAL A 191 -14.26 -0.79 11.42
C VAL A 191 -13.78 -0.68 9.97
N GLU A 192 -14.54 0.04 9.15
CA GLU A 192 -14.12 0.41 7.81
C GLU A 192 -13.13 1.58 7.85
N THR A 193 -12.02 1.43 7.15
CA THR A 193 -10.90 2.39 7.17
C THR A 193 -10.80 3.19 5.88
N GLY A 194 -11.39 2.69 4.78
CA GLY A 194 -11.41 3.37 3.49
C GLY A 194 -10.14 3.10 2.69
N ALA A 195 -9.78 4.04 1.82
CA ALA A 195 -8.63 3.93 0.92
C ALA A 195 -7.32 4.35 1.61
N CYS A 196 -6.97 3.70 2.72
CA CYS A 196 -5.72 3.94 3.45
C CYS A 196 -5.05 2.63 3.86
N ILE A 197 -3.78 2.70 4.22
CA ILE A 197 -3.03 1.64 4.89
C ILE A 197 -2.83 2.05 6.34
N LEU A 198 -3.00 1.10 7.25
CA LEU A 198 -2.79 1.31 8.66
C LEU A 198 -1.39 0.87 9.07
N ASP A 199 -0.74 1.70 9.87
CA ASP A 199 0.52 1.42 10.53
C ASP A 199 0.39 1.51 12.05
N VAL A 200 1.24 0.78 12.76
CA VAL A 200 1.30 0.77 14.22
C VAL A 200 2.17 1.93 14.69
N THR A 201 1.62 2.76 15.58
CA THR A 201 2.43 3.83 16.16
C THR A 201 3.30 3.25 17.28
N PRO A 202 4.64 3.36 17.22
CA PRO A 202 5.51 2.79 18.25
C PRO A 202 5.35 3.50 19.60
N ASP A 203 4.98 4.78 19.59
CA ASP A 203 4.90 5.63 20.78
C ASP A 203 3.57 5.49 21.55
N GLU A 204 2.52 4.98 20.89
CA GLU A 204 1.17 4.90 21.45
C GLU A 204 0.58 3.48 21.28
N PRO A 205 0.76 2.59 22.27
CA PRO A 205 0.22 1.23 22.20
C PRO A 205 -1.29 1.20 21.99
N GLY A 206 -1.73 0.56 20.91
CA GLY A 206 -3.14 0.51 20.51
C GLY A 206 -3.59 1.66 19.62
N MET A 207 -2.69 2.53 19.19
CA MET A 207 -2.96 3.50 18.12
C MET A 207 -2.52 2.94 16.76
N LEU A 208 -3.45 2.92 15.82
CA LEU A 208 -3.17 2.69 14.40
C LEU A 208 -3.41 3.97 13.61
N LEU A 209 -2.49 4.30 12.71
CA LEU A 209 -2.54 5.50 11.88
C LEU A 209 -2.60 5.12 10.41
N GLY A 210 -3.41 5.83 9.63
CA GLY A 210 -3.41 5.73 8.18
C GLY A 210 -3.66 7.07 7.54
N TRP A 211 -3.30 7.19 6.26
CA TRP A 211 -3.51 8.39 5.47
C TRP A 211 -4.31 8.03 4.22
N LEU A 212 -5.30 8.86 3.91
CA LEU A 212 -6.00 8.84 2.63
C LEU A 212 -5.23 9.69 1.61
N ALA A 213 -5.47 9.44 0.32
CA ALA A 213 -4.84 10.17 -0.78
C ALA A 213 -5.07 11.70 -0.74
N ASP A 214 -6.17 12.16 -0.12
CA ASP A 214 -6.42 13.60 0.07
C ASP A 214 -5.62 14.24 1.22
N GLY A 215 -4.79 13.46 1.91
CA GLY A 215 -4.02 13.89 3.09
C GLY A 215 -4.82 13.83 4.39
N THR A 216 -6.05 13.32 4.39
CA THR A 216 -6.82 13.05 5.59
C THR A 216 -6.13 11.96 6.41
N GLU A 217 -5.92 12.23 7.70
CA GLU A 217 -5.37 11.26 8.65
C GLU A 217 -6.50 10.50 9.34
N VAL A 218 -6.37 9.17 9.37
CA VAL A 218 -7.27 8.24 10.05
C VAL A 218 -6.56 7.67 11.26
N ARG A 219 -7.07 7.96 12.46
CA ARG A 219 -6.56 7.39 13.72
C ARG A 219 -7.54 6.39 14.29
N LEU A 220 -7.07 5.21 14.63
CA LEU A 220 -7.85 4.18 15.31
C LEU A 220 -7.24 3.90 16.68
N HIS A 221 -7.99 4.20 17.74
CA HIS A 221 -7.59 3.85 19.09
C HIS A 221 -8.30 2.57 19.55
N LEU A 222 -7.51 1.55 19.87
CA LEU A 222 -7.94 0.21 20.25
C LEU A 222 -8.05 0.12 21.78
N ALA A 223 -9.27 -0.01 22.31
CA ALA A 223 -9.50 -0.20 23.73
C ALA A 223 -10.21 -1.54 24.02
N SER A 224 -9.72 -2.29 25.01
CA SER A 224 -10.44 -3.46 25.51
C SER A 224 -11.58 -3.02 26.42
N LEU A 225 -12.82 -3.35 26.07
CA LEU A 225 -13.95 -3.14 26.97
C LEU A 225 -13.84 -4.13 28.13
N GLN A 226 -13.76 -3.61 29.36
CA GLN A 226 -13.89 -4.49 30.52
C GLN A 226 -15.31 -5.07 30.54
N PRO A 227 -15.48 -6.36 30.89
CA PRO A 227 -16.81 -6.93 31.06
C PRO A 227 -17.56 -6.16 32.15
N GLY A 228 -18.56 -5.36 31.74
CA GLY A 228 -19.36 -4.51 32.62
C GLY A 228 -19.33 -3.01 32.30
N ALA A 229 -18.47 -2.55 31.39
CA ALA A 229 -18.52 -1.16 30.91
C ALA A 229 -19.64 -1.03 29.86
N GLU A 230 -20.67 -0.25 30.19
CA GLU A 230 -21.69 0.19 29.23
C GLU A 230 -21.03 0.97 28.09
N ASN A 231 -21.53 0.75 26.87
CA ASN A 231 -21.05 1.43 25.67
C ASN A 231 -21.30 2.94 25.86
N PRO A 232 -20.27 3.82 25.84
CA PRO A 232 -20.55 5.24 25.76
C PRO A 232 -21.31 5.48 24.45
N ALA A 233 -22.47 6.10 24.56
CA ALA A 233 -23.30 6.44 23.41
C ALA A 233 -22.45 7.22 22.40
N PRO A 234 -22.66 7.02 21.09
CA PRO A 234 -21.99 7.84 20.09
C PRO A 234 -22.37 9.30 20.32
N GLU A 235 -21.38 10.14 20.64
CA GLU A 235 -21.53 11.58 20.55
C GLU A 235 -21.70 11.90 19.06
N GLU A 236 -22.94 12.21 18.67
CA GLU A 236 -23.22 12.90 17.40
C GLU A 236 -22.50 14.26 17.45
N GLN A 237 -21.49 14.42 16.60
CA GLN A 237 -20.94 15.73 16.21
C GLN A 237 -21.42 16.09 14.81
#